data_AF-A0A258JVR7-F1
#
_entry.id   AF-A0A258JVR7-F1
#
_cell.length_a   1.000
_cell.length_b   1.000
_cell.length_c   1.000
_cell.angle_alpha   90.00
_cell.angle_beta   90.00
_cell.angle_gamma   90.00
#
_symmetry.space_group_name_H-M   'P 1'
#
loop_
_entity.id
_entity.type
_entity.pdbx_description
1 polymer ?
#
loop_
_entity_poly.entity_id
_entity_poly.type
_entity_poly.pdbx_seq_one_letter_code
_entity_poly.pdbx_strand_id
1 'polypeptide(L)'
;MSDLPYSHLISVDAIPAQGLDLSFAPGPEICDALARHLNVPKIEALTARLHVAPERSDGAHVTGEIRARISQVSVVSLEPFDTDVVEPVDVRFASAETIARIIANAPEDSEID
;
A
#
# COMPACT_ATOMS: atom_id res chain seq x y z
N MET A 1 -8.48 -15.80 4.32
CA MET A 1 -7.83 -14.52 4.66
C MET A 1 -6.45 -14.57 4.04
N SER A 2 -6.16 -13.70 3.09
CA SER A 2 -4.88 -13.69 2.37
C SER A 2 -3.72 -13.69 3.36
N ASP A 3 -2.79 -14.63 3.21
CA ASP A 3 -1.62 -14.80 4.06
C ASP A 3 -0.61 -13.67 3.74
N LEU A 4 -0.95 -12.46 4.20
CA LEU A 4 -0.11 -11.28 4.07
C LEU A 4 0.93 -11.32 5.20
N PRO A 5 2.24 -11.33 4.88
CA PRO A 5 3.30 -11.43 5.89
C PRO A 5 3.40 -10.19 6.80
N TYR A 6 2.71 -9.11 6.44
CA TYR A 6 2.68 -7.87 7.21
C TYR A 6 1.30 -7.22 7.07
N SER A 7 0.63 -6.98 8.20
CA SER A 7 -0.69 -6.37 8.25
C SER A 7 -0.84 -5.52 9.51
N HIS A 8 -1.56 -4.41 9.39
CA HIS A 8 -1.90 -3.53 10.50
C HIS A 8 -3.37 -3.13 10.38
N LEU A 9 -4.17 -3.45 11.40
CA LEU A 9 -5.60 -3.19 11.41
C LEU A 9 -5.90 -1.88 12.12
N ILE A 10 -6.70 -1.04 11.47
CA ILE A 10 -7.14 0.26 12.00
C ILE A 10 -8.65 0.29 11.92
N SER A 11 -9.31 0.63 13.02
CA SER A 11 -10.74 0.87 13.04
C SER A 11 -11.04 2.25 12.43
N VAL A 12 -12.01 2.31 11.51
CA VAL A 12 -12.42 3.57 10.88
C VAL A 12 -12.93 4.58 11.91
N ASP A 13 -13.64 4.10 12.95
CA ASP A 13 -14.14 4.93 14.06
C ASP A 13 -13.02 5.55 14.91
N ALA A 14 -11.82 4.96 14.89
CA ALA A 14 -10.67 5.44 15.64
C ALA A 14 -9.90 6.55 14.90
N ILE A 15 -10.27 6.88 13.67
CA ILE A 15 -9.57 7.88 12.85
C ILE A 15 -10.07 9.30 13.23
N PRO A 16 -9.21 10.18 13.75
CA PRO A 16 -9.58 11.55 14.08
C PRO A 16 -9.95 12.38 12.84
N ALA A 17 -10.72 13.45 13.02
CA ALA A 17 -11.10 14.36 11.94
C ALA A 17 -9.88 14.99 11.21
N GLN A 18 -8.77 15.21 11.93
CA GLN A 18 -7.51 15.70 11.36
C GLN A 18 -6.67 14.62 10.66
N GLY A 19 -7.11 13.36 10.70
CA GLY A 19 -6.36 12.21 10.21
C GLY A 19 -5.34 11.65 11.22
N LEU A 20 -4.67 10.59 10.80
CA LEU A 20 -3.69 9.83 11.56
C LEU A 20 -2.43 9.61 10.72
N ASP A 21 -1.29 10.08 11.22
CA ASP A 21 0.01 9.81 10.62
C ASP A 21 0.59 8.50 11.17
N LEU A 22 1.00 7.62 10.26
CA LEU A 22 1.53 6.31 10.55
C LEU A 22 2.91 6.17 9.91
N SER A 23 3.87 5.69 10.69
CA SER A 23 5.20 5.35 10.21
C SER A 23 5.50 3.90 10.54
N PHE A 24 5.82 3.11 9.52
CA PHE A 24 6.18 1.71 9.65
C PHE A 24 7.63 1.52 9.23
N ALA A 25 8.36 0.72 10.00
CA ALA A 25 9.71 0.27 9.70
C ALA A 25 9.82 -1.19 10.18
N PRO A 26 9.36 -2.16 9.37
CA PRO A 26 9.41 -3.56 9.75
C PRO A 26 10.86 -4.01 10.02
N GLY A 27 11.00 -4.93 10.98
CA GLY A 27 12.26 -5.56 11.29
C GLY A 27 12.70 -6.58 10.21
N PRO A 28 13.92 -7.12 10.32
CA PRO A 28 14.50 -8.00 9.32
C PRO A 28 13.67 -9.25 9.05
N GLU A 29 13.04 -9.86 10.07
CA GLU A 29 12.20 -11.05 9.90
C GLU A 29 10.99 -10.80 8.98
N ILE A 30 10.36 -9.62 9.13
CA ILE A 30 9.23 -9.22 8.30
C ILE A 30 9.70 -8.86 6.89
N CYS A 31 10.86 -8.19 6.76
CA CYS A 31 11.46 -7.91 5.45
C CYS A 31 11.77 -9.21 4.69
N ASP A 32 12.27 -10.25 5.35
CA ASP A 32 12.51 -11.56 4.74
C ASP A 32 11.20 -12.25 4.32
N ALA A 33 10.15 -12.14 5.13
CA ALA A 33 8.82 -12.68 4.79
C ALA A 33 8.20 -11.94 3.58
N LEU A 34 8.33 -10.61 3.55
CA LEU A 34 7.92 -9.77 2.42
C LEU A 34 8.72 -10.09 1.15
N ALA A 35 10.03 -10.30 1.25
CA ALA A 35 10.87 -10.65 0.11
C ALA A 35 10.40 -11.95 -0.56
N ARG A 36 10.10 -12.98 0.26
CA ARG A 36 9.54 -14.25 -0.22
C ARG A 36 8.15 -14.07 -0.85
N HIS A 37 7.29 -13.28 -0.21
CA HIS A 37 5.93 -13.03 -0.71
C HIS A 37 5.93 -12.27 -2.05
N LEU A 38 6.83 -11.30 -2.21
CA LEU A 38 6.97 -10.48 -3.42
C LEU A 38 7.86 -11.11 -4.49
N ASN A 39 8.43 -12.29 -4.20
CA ASN A 39 9.38 -13.00 -5.06
C ASN A 39 10.57 -12.13 -5.49
N VAL A 40 11.11 -11.34 -4.56
CA VAL A 40 12.35 -10.56 -4.74
C VAL A 40 13.49 -11.20 -3.97
N PRO A 41 14.74 -11.14 -4.46
CA PRO A 41 15.91 -11.72 -3.78
C PRO A 41 16.05 -11.29 -2.32
N LYS A 42 15.91 -10.00 -2.03
CA LYS A 42 16.03 -9.46 -0.67
C LYS A 42 15.39 -8.09 -0.55
N ILE A 43 14.87 -7.79 0.64
CA ILE A 43 14.50 -6.44 1.08
C ILE A 43 15.46 -6.08 2.21
N GLU A 44 16.40 -5.16 1.95
CA GLU A 44 17.40 -4.71 2.94
C GLU A 44 16.76 -3.84 4.02
N ALA A 45 15.87 -2.94 3.61
CA ALA A 45 15.12 -2.07 4.49
C ALA A 45 13.81 -1.65 3.82
N LEU A 46 12.77 -1.47 4.62
CA LEU A 46 11.50 -0.92 4.18
C LEU A 46 11.02 0.10 5.20
N THR A 47 10.51 1.21 4.70
CA THR A 47 9.81 2.21 5.50
C THR A 47 8.55 2.65 4.77
N ALA A 48 7.47 2.87 5.51
CA ALA A 48 6.24 3.43 4.97
C ALA A 48 5.80 4.60 5.83
N ARG A 49 5.49 5.74 5.21
CA ARG A 49 4.90 6.91 5.87
C ARG A 49 3.56 7.17 5.23
N LEU A 50 2.50 6.98 6.00
CA LEU A 50 1.13 7.03 5.52
C LEU A 50 0.34 8.02 6.36
N HIS A 51 -0.50 8.81 5.72
CA HIS A 51 -1.51 9.65 6.32
C HIS A 51 -2.88 9.06 6.03
N VAL A 52 -3.64 8.76 7.08
CA VAL A 52 -4.99 8.20 6.99
C VAL A 52 -5.99 9.26 7.41
N ALA A 53 -6.80 9.74 6.47
CA ALA A 53 -7.85 10.72 6.74
C ALA A 53 -9.23 10.05 6.65
N PRO A 54 -10.21 10.46 7.49
CA PRO A 54 -11.57 9.96 7.38
C PRO A 54 -12.23 10.53 6.11
N GLU A 55 -13.00 9.69 5.41
CA GLU A 55 -13.76 10.07 4.23
C GLU A 55 -15.26 10.09 4.55
N ARG A 56 -16.03 10.98 3.92
CA ARG A 56 -17.43 11.28 4.32
C ARG A 56 -18.41 10.11 4.20
N SER A 57 -18.02 9.02 3.54
CA SER A 57 -18.87 7.89 3.17
C SER A 57 -18.56 6.62 3.97
N ASP A 58 -18.27 6.78 5.27
CA ASP A 58 -17.87 5.68 6.16
C ASP A 58 -16.62 4.96 5.65
N GLY A 59 -15.61 5.77 5.32
CA GLY A 59 -14.41 5.34 4.63
C GLY A 59 -13.16 6.02 5.15
N ALA A 60 -12.03 5.64 4.58
CA ALA A 60 -10.73 6.21 4.90
C ALA A 60 -9.93 6.40 3.62
N HIS A 61 -9.27 7.55 3.51
CA HIS A 61 -8.31 7.82 2.45
C HIS A 61 -6.90 7.68 3.01
N VAL A 62 -6.15 6.73 2.48
CA VAL A 62 -4.75 6.48 2.83
C VAL A 62 -3.87 7.05 1.74
N THR A 63 -3.05 8.02 2.11
CA THR A 63 -2.05 8.62 1.21
C THR A 63 -0.66 8.50 1.80
N GLY A 64 0.38 8.55 0.99
CA GLY A 64 1.74 8.60 1.50
C GLY A 64 2.74 7.95 0.55
N GLU A 65 3.76 7.31 1.13
CA GLU A 65 4.86 6.77 0.36
C GLU A 65 5.50 5.58 1.07
N ILE A 66 5.87 4.57 0.27
CA ILE A 66 6.68 3.44 0.68
C ILE A 66 8.07 3.62 0.07
N ARG A 67 9.10 3.49 0.89
CA ARG A 67 10.50 3.45 0.47
C ARG A 67 11.11 2.12 0.85
N ALA A 68 11.72 1.43 -0.10
CA ALA A 68 12.40 0.17 0.15
C ALA A 68 13.74 0.12 -0.57
N ARG A 69 14.75 -0.45 0.07
CA ARG A 69 15.98 -0.86 -0.58
C ARG A 69 15.92 -2.36 -0.81
N ILE A 70 15.98 -2.78 -2.07
CA ILE A 70 15.80 -4.17 -2.46
C ILE A 70 16.95 -4.63 -3.33
N SER A 71 17.27 -5.92 -3.28
CA SER A 71 18.19 -6.54 -4.24
C SER A 71 17.37 -7.17 -5.36
N GLN A 72 17.73 -6.90 -6.61
CA GLN A 72 17.11 -7.45 -7.81
C GLN A 72 18.14 -8.15 -8.68
N VAL A 73 17.70 -9.04 -9.57
CA VAL A 73 18.57 -9.68 -10.56
C VAL A 73 18.42 -8.95 -11.88
N SER A 74 19.53 -8.50 -12.45
CA SER A 74 19.55 -7.87 -13.78
C SER A 74 19.13 -8.88 -14.85
N VAL A 75 18.16 -8.53 -15.70
CA VAL A 75 17.78 -9.38 -16.84
C VAL A 75 18.85 -9.45 -17.93
N VAL A 76 19.82 -8.53 -17.90
CA VAL A 76 20.90 -8.47 -18.91
C VAL A 76 22.14 -9.21 -18.44
N SER A 77 22.64 -8.90 -17.24
CA SER A 77 23.87 -9.51 -16.70
C SER A 77 23.61 -10.75 -15.85
N LEU A 78 22.37 -10.95 -15.38
CA LEU A 78 22.00 -11.97 -14.41
C LEU A 78 22.72 -11.84 -13.05
N GLU A 79 23.28 -10.67 -12.78
CA GLU A 79 23.94 -10.36 -11.50
C GLU A 79 22.99 -9.65 -10.54
N PRO A 80 23.10 -9.92 -9.22
CA PRO A 80 22.34 -9.21 -8.22
C PRO A 80 22.87 -7.78 -8.04
N PHE A 81 21.96 -6.82 -7.93
CA PHE A 81 22.28 -5.43 -7.61
C PHE A 81 21.21 -4.82 -6.68
N ASP A 82 21.62 -3.82 -5.90
CA ASP A 82 20.71 -3.10 -5.01
C ASP A 82 20.04 -1.92 -5.74
N THR A 83 18.78 -1.68 -5.43
CA THR A 83 18.02 -0.53 -5.90
C THR A 83 17.14 0.05 -4.80
N ASP A 84 16.98 1.37 -4.83
CA ASP A 84 16.02 2.08 -3.99
C ASP A 84 14.71 2.25 -4.78
N VAL A 85 13.62 1.77 -4.20
CA VAL A 85 12.27 1.90 -4.73
C VAL A 85 11.51 2.89 -3.86
N VAL A 86 10.80 3.80 -4.51
CA VAL A 86 9.94 4.79 -3.88
C VAL A 86 8.60 4.74 -4.60
N GLU A 87 7.54 4.40 -3.88
CA GLU A 87 6.22 4.16 -4.45
C GLU A 87 5.17 5.01 -3.69
N PRO A 88 4.44 5.91 -4.39
CA PRO A 88 3.41 6.72 -3.77
C PRO A 88 2.15 5.89 -3.53
N VAL A 89 1.59 5.99 -2.33
CA VAL A 89 0.34 5.34 -1.96
C VAL A 89 -0.80 6.33 -2.06
N ASP A 90 -1.86 5.97 -2.78
CA ASP A 90 -3.16 6.65 -2.79
C ASP A 90 -4.27 5.59 -2.91
N VAL A 91 -4.88 5.25 -1.78
CA VAL A 91 -5.91 4.21 -1.69
C VAL A 91 -7.09 4.72 -0.88
N ARG A 92 -8.30 4.58 -1.42
CA ARG A 92 -9.55 4.85 -0.71
C ARG A 92 -10.21 3.56 -0.28
N PHE A 93 -10.59 3.51 0.99
CA PHE A 93 -11.37 2.44 1.59
C PHE A 93 -12.79 2.94 1.83
N ALA A 94 -13.77 2.12 1.47
CA ALA A 94 -15.18 2.42 1.67
C ALA A 94 -15.93 1.12 1.96
N SER A 95 -17.10 1.22 2.58
CA SER A 95 -17.99 0.09 2.77
C SER A 95 -18.42 -0.51 1.42
N ALA A 96 -18.77 -1.80 1.41
CA ALA A 96 -19.24 -2.47 0.20
C ALA A 96 -20.48 -1.79 -0.42
N GLU A 97 -21.37 -1.25 0.42
CA GLU A 97 -22.53 -0.48 -0.03
C GLU A 97 -22.13 0.82 -0.73
N THR A 98 -21.19 1.59 -0.14
CA THR A 98 -20.65 2.80 -0.76
C THR A 98 -19.98 2.48 -2.09
N ILE A 99 -19.15 1.42 -2.16
CA ILE A 99 -18.51 1.00 -3.41
C ILE A 99 -19.56 0.61 -4.46
N ALA A 100 -20.55 -0.20 -4.10
CA ALA A 100 -21.63 -0.58 -5.01
C ALA A 100 -22.39 0.64 -5.56
N ARG A 101 -22.63 1.64 -4.70
CA ARG A 101 -23.25 2.91 -5.11
C ARG A 101 -22.36 3.71 -6.06
N ILE A 102 -21.06 3.80 -5.80
CA ILE A 102 -20.12 4.51 -6.71
C ILE A 102 -20.12 3.83 -8.09
N ILE A 103 -20.01 2.50 -8.12
CA ILE A 103 -20.03 1.73 -9.37
C ILE A 103 -21.35 1.92 -10.12
N ALA A 104 -22.49 1.85 -9.43
CA ALA A 104 -23.82 2.01 -10.03
C ALA A 104 -24.09 3.43 -10.59
N ASN A 105 -23.34 4.44 -10.12
CA ASN A 105 -23.46 5.82 -10.59
C ASN A 105 -22.25 6.25 -11.44
N ALA A 106 -21.33 5.34 -11.77
CA ALA A 106 -20.24 5.64 -12.68
C ALA A 106 -20.84 5.90 -14.07
N PRO A 107 -20.54 7.05 -14.70
CA PRO A 107 -20.97 7.29 -16.07
C PRO A 107 -20.38 6.20 -16.96
N GLU A 108 -21.22 5.56 -17.79
CA GLU A 108 -20.75 4.66 -18.84
C GLU A 108 -19.77 5.45 -19.73
N ASP A 109 -18.57 4.90 -19.93
CA ASP A 109 -17.45 5.59 -20.56
C ASP A 109 -17.88 6.36 -21.81
N SER A 110 -17.47 7.63 -21.87
CA SER A 110 -17.59 8.45 -23.06
C SER A 110 -16.81 7.78 -24.21
N GLU A 111 -17.43 7.72 -25.38
CA GLU A 111 -16.85 7.26 -26.64
C GLU A 111 -15.38 7.72 -26.77
N ILE A 112 -14.47 6.76 -26.94
CA ILE A 112 -13.11 7.03 -27.40
C ILE A 112 -13.21 7.30 -28.92
N ASP A 113 -13.09 8.57 -29.31
CA ASP A 113 -12.91 9.03 -30.70
C ASP A 113 -11.48 8.77 -31.20
#